data_AF-A0A420M5X2-F1
#
_entry.id   AF-A0A420M5X2-F1
#
_cell.length_a   1.000
_cell.length_b   1.000
_cell.length_c   1.000
_cell.angle_alpha   90.00
_cell.angle_beta   90.00
_cell.angle_gamma   90.00
#
_symmetry.space_group_name_H-M   'P 1'
#
loop_
_entity.id
_entity.type
_entity.pdbx_description
1 polymer ?
#
loop_
_entity_poly.entity_id
_entity_poly.type
_entity_poly.pdbx_seq_one_letter_code
_entity_poly.pdbx_strand_id
1 'polypeptide(L)'
;MKIPCAEWRSDQSPGPASLVFVTPESAMTKRFHDYVEGLRVMAQLDGFVFDEAHTILEGTRDFRPKLRELGRLALVGVQMVYLTATLPPSKEGEFFKLINTRPEDVTMIRTSTSRANVVYSVQTLVATTPEQATEAIMAKVREVLDQKLEEYPWPAKIIVYCNTVVATDALATELNCDAYHRDVDTRDGKAERLRAWMSGLERERYGGGRVIVATNALGLGIDVPDIRVVMHVEMPFEMADYAQQSGRAGRDGKRSEAIVIRVTAEGQRGLTGLGSGRTVDDFINGRVCRRVILDSEMDGRDNRDRCEEGEERCDICQAADEVAELEDVELSEEDEEVDLRAQEIGVQQIRSRVANRAIREAREVELLRERLQERLYGG
;
A
#
# COMPACT_ATOMS: atom_id res chain seq x y z
N MET A 1 -24.42 -26.24 6.16
CA MET A 1 -24.44 -27.28 5.11
C MET A 1 -23.03 -27.34 4.53
N LYS A 2 -22.33 -28.48 4.55
CA LYS A 2 -20.99 -28.59 3.93
C LYS A 2 -21.19 -28.91 2.44
N ILE A 3 -20.62 -28.10 1.55
CA ILE A 3 -20.65 -28.36 0.11
C ILE A 3 -19.71 -29.54 -0.16
N PRO A 4 -20.18 -30.65 -0.76
CA PRO A 4 -19.33 -31.78 -1.09
C PRO A 4 -18.25 -31.37 -2.10
N CYS A 5 -16.98 -31.54 -1.74
CA CYS A 5 -15.84 -31.19 -2.58
C CYS A 5 -14.88 -32.36 -2.78
N ALA A 6 -14.21 -32.39 -3.92
CA ALA A 6 -13.18 -33.36 -4.25
C ALA A 6 -11.98 -32.69 -4.93
N GLU A 7 -10.81 -33.26 -4.75
CA GLU A 7 -9.61 -32.94 -5.53
C GLU A 7 -9.57 -33.85 -6.77
N TRP A 8 -9.36 -33.28 -7.95
CA TRP A 8 -9.11 -34.04 -9.16
C TRP A 8 -7.75 -34.72 -9.08
N ARG A 9 -7.74 -36.03 -9.27
CA ARG A 9 -6.52 -36.81 -9.39
C ARG A 9 -6.55 -37.62 -10.67
N SER A 10 -5.48 -37.53 -11.46
CA SER A 10 -5.41 -38.18 -12.77
C SER A 10 -5.47 -39.70 -12.72
N ASP A 11 -5.35 -40.32 -11.55
CA ASP A 11 -5.46 -41.75 -11.31
C ASP A 11 -6.86 -42.19 -10.81
N GLN A 12 -7.67 -41.30 -10.23
CA GLN A 12 -8.94 -41.62 -9.58
C GLN A 12 -10.12 -40.76 -10.07
N SER A 13 -11.33 -41.32 -10.11
CA SER A 13 -12.55 -40.51 -10.31
C SER A 13 -12.93 -39.80 -9.00
N PRO A 14 -13.28 -38.50 -9.00
CA PRO A 14 -13.54 -37.73 -7.79
C PRO A 14 -14.78 -38.17 -6.97
N GLY A 15 -15.57 -39.13 -7.48
CA GLY A 15 -16.82 -39.55 -6.84
C GLY A 15 -17.92 -38.48 -6.93
N PRO A 16 -19.05 -38.65 -6.22
CA PRO A 16 -20.11 -37.64 -6.20
C PRO A 16 -19.65 -36.41 -5.41
N ALA A 17 -19.38 -35.31 -6.10
CA ALA A 17 -18.99 -34.02 -5.53
C ALA A 17 -19.70 -32.88 -6.25
N SER A 18 -20.01 -31.80 -5.52
CA SER A 18 -20.58 -30.57 -6.09
C SER A 18 -19.48 -29.64 -6.61
N LEU A 19 -18.27 -29.71 -6.03
CA LEU A 19 -17.10 -28.95 -6.47
C LEU A 19 -15.91 -29.89 -6.68
N VAL A 20 -15.24 -29.77 -7.82
CA VAL A 20 -14.01 -30.51 -8.13
C VAL A 20 -12.88 -29.53 -8.38
N PHE A 21 -11.87 -29.54 -7.50
CA PHE A 21 -10.68 -28.70 -7.62
C PHE A 21 -9.65 -29.37 -8.52
N VAL A 22 -9.12 -28.65 -9.49
CA VAL A 22 -8.16 -29.18 -10.47
C VAL A 22 -7.04 -28.18 -10.70
N THR A 23 -5.80 -28.66 -10.83
CA THR A 23 -4.68 -27.79 -11.20
C THR A 23 -4.71 -27.46 -12.69
N PRO A 24 -4.17 -26.31 -13.13
CA PRO A 24 -4.09 -25.97 -14.54
C PRO A 24 -3.49 -27.05 -15.44
N GLU A 25 -2.43 -27.71 -14.97
CA GLU A 25 -1.75 -28.78 -15.70
C GLU A 25 -2.66 -30.00 -15.87
N SER A 26 -3.37 -30.37 -14.82
CA SER A 26 -4.28 -31.51 -14.82
C SER A 26 -5.53 -31.26 -15.65
N ALA A 27 -6.01 -30.01 -15.67
CA ALA A 27 -7.17 -29.58 -16.45
C ALA A 27 -6.94 -29.75 -17.96
N MET A 28 -5.69 -29.72 -18.43
CA MET A 28 -5.34 -29.87 -19.84
C MET A 28 -5.08 -31.32 -20.25
N THR A 29 -5.35 -32.29 -19.38
CA THR A 29 -5.18 -33.72 -19.68
C THR A 29 -6.39 -34.29 -20.41
N LYS A 30 -6.17 -35.24 -21.33
CA LYS A 30 -7.27 -35.94 -22.02
C LYS A 30 -8.28 -36.55 -21.05
N ARG A 31 -7.81 -37.15 -19.95
CA ARG A 31 -8.67 -37.78 -18.95
C ARG A 31 -9.61 -36.77 -18.28
N PHE A 32 -9.12 -35.56 -17.98
CA PHE A 32 -9.98 -34.51 -17.44
C PHE A 32 -11.02 -34.06 -18.48
N HIS A 33 -10.61 -33.88 -19.74
CA HIS A 33 -11.53 -33.53 -20.82
C HIS A 33 -12.61 -34.60 -21.03
N ASP A 34 -12.25 -35.89 -21.02
CA ASP A 34 -13.21 -37.00 -21.13
C ASP A 34 -14.22 -36.98 -19.95
N TYR A 35 -13.75 -36.66 -18.74
CA TYR A 35 -14.60 -36.52 -17.54
C TYR A 35 -15.58 -35.35 -17.66
N VAL A 36 -15.08 -34.17 -18.03
CA VAL A 36 -15.87 -32.96 -18.27
C VAL A 36 -16.93 -33.21 -19.34
N GLU A 37 -16.55 -33.85 -20.44
CA GLU A 37 -17.48 -34.16 -21.53
C GLU A 37 -18.58 -35.13 -21.07
N GLY A 38 -18.23 -36.13 -20.26
CA GLY A 38 -19.22 -37.03 -19.65
C GLY A 38 -20.24 -36.28 -18.79
N LEU A 39 -19.78 -35.36 -17.93
CA LEU A 39 -20.67 -34.53 -17.11
C LEU A 39 -21.53 -33.61 -17.98
N ARG A 40 -20.96 -33.01 -19.02
CA ARG A 40 -21.68 -32.14 -19.95
C ARG A 40 -22.81 -32.88 -20.66
N VAL A 41 -22.53 -34.05 -21.22
CA VAL A 41 -23.53 -34.88 -21.92
C VAL A 41 -24.66 -35.33 -20.98
N MET A 42 -24.36 -35.57 -19.71
CA MET A 42 -25.35 -35.91 -18.69
C MET A 42 -26.07 -34.70 -18.09
N ALA A 43 -25.76 -33.47 -18.53
CA ALA A 43 -26.25 -32.22 -17.94
C ALA A 43 -25.96 -32.10 -16.43
N GLN A 44 -24.76 -32.51 -16.02
CA GLN A 44 -24.28 -32.49 -14.64
C GLN A 44 -23.10 -31.53 -14.42
N LEU A 45 -22.77 -30.71 -15.42
CA LEU A 45 -21.73 -29.69 -15.33
C LEU A 45 -22.37 -28.31 -15.44
N ASP A 46 -22.38 -27.57 -14.33
CA ASP A 46 -22.93 -26.21 -14.30
C ASP A 46 -21.96 -25.18 -14.90
N GLY A 47 -20.64 -25.35 -14.70
CA GLY A 47 -19.64 -24.41 -15.20
C GLY A 47 -18.24 -24.62 -14.65
N PHE A 48 -17.35 -23.70 -15.02
CA PHE A 48 -15.99 -23.60 -14.51
C PHE A 48 -15.80 -22.31 -13.73
N VAL A 49 -15.06 -22.42 -12.61
CA VAL A 49 -14.61 -21.27 -11.81
C VAL A 49 -13.09 -21.25 -11.81
N PHE A 50 -12.51 -20.15 -12.25
CA PHE A 50 -11.07 -19.91 -12.26
C PHE A 50 -10.75 -18.93 -11.13
N ASP A 51 -10.05 -19.41 -10.11
CA ASP A 51 -9.49 -18.55 -9.06
C ASP A 51 -8.11 -18.04 -9.48
N GLU A 52 -7.73 -16.85 -9.00
CA GLU A 52 -6.50 -16.15 -9.41
C GLU A 52 -6.31 -16.10 -10.93
N ALA A 53 -7.39 -15.77 -11.66
CA ALA A 53 -7.46 -15.91 -13.10
C ALA A 53 -6.39 -15.08 -13.84
N HIS A 54 -5.90 -13.98 -13.26
CA HIS A 54 -4.79 -13.19 -13.82
C HIS A 54 -3.54 -14.03 -14.12
N THR A 55 -3.31 -15.13 -13.39
CA THR A 55 -2.18 -16.04 -13.63
C THR A 55 -2.17 -16.61 -15.05
N ILE A 56 -3.31 -16.62 -15.76
CA ILE A 56 -3.37 -16.98 -17.19
C ILE A 56 -2.44 -16.09 -18.04
N LEU A 57 -2.27 -14.82 -17.68
CA LEU A 57 -1.36 -13.86 -18.33
C LEU A 57 0.11 -14.18 -18.06
N GLU A 58 0.42 -14.73 -16.88
CA GLU A 58 1.79 -15.09 -16.49
C GLU A 58 2.31 -16.31 -17.26
N GLY A 59 1.41 -17.10 -17.86
CA GLY A 59 1.77 -18.23 -18.70
C GLY A 59 2.61 -17.81 -19.90
N THR A 60 3.87 -18.25 -19.92
CA THR A 60 4.77 -18.12 -21.08
C THR A 60 5.08 -19.50 -21.67
N ARG A 61 5.86 -19.54 -22.75
CA ARG A 61 6.32 -20.83 -23.31
C ARG A 61 7.20 -21.61 -22.34
N ASP A 62 7.98 -20.89 -21.52
CA ASP A 62 8.97 -21.47 -20.62
C ASP A 62 8.49 -21.48 -19.15
N PHE A 63 7.39 -20.79 -18.83
CA PHE A 63 6.81 -20.71 -17.49
C PHE A 63 5.33 -21.05 -17.51
N ARG A 64 4.95 -22.16 -16.87
CA ARG A 64 3.56 -22.68 -16.79
C ARG A 64 2.78 -22.60 -18.11
N PRO A 65 3.28 -23.20 -19.21
CA PRO A 65 2.69 -23.04 -20.55
C PRO A 65 1.24 -23.50 -20.66
N LYS A 66 0.80 -24.43 -19.80
CA LYS A 66 -0.58 -24.92 -19.76
C LYS A 66 -1.60 -23.88 -19.32
N LEU A 67 -1.21 -22.83 -18.60
CA LEU A 67 -2.11 -21.73 -18.24
C LEU A 67 -2.69 -21.03 -19.48
N ARG A 68 -1.90 -20.87 -20.54
CA ARG A 68 -2.36 -20.28 -21.82
C ARG A 68 -3.34 -21.17 -22.57
N GLU A 69 -3.37 -22.47 -22.28
CA GLU A 69 -4.27 -23.42 -22.92
C GLU A 69 -5.65 -23.44 -22.23
N LEU A 70 -5.79 -22.88 -21.02
CA LEU A 70 -7.02 -22.91 -20.23
C LEU A 70 -8.22 -22.27 -20.94
N GLY A 71 -7.99 -21.27 -21.80
CA GLY A 71 -9.06 -20.68 -22.62
C GLY A 71 -9.79 -21.68 -23.53
N ARG A 72 -9.18 -22.83 -23.82
CA ARG A 72 -9.84 -23.92 -24.57
C ARG A 72 -11.03 -24.51 -23.82
N LEU A 73 -11.10 -24.39 -22.50
CA LEU A 73 -12.24 -24.85 -21.71
C LEU A 73 -13.53 -24.07 -22.04
N ALA A 74 -13.43 -22.85 -22.58
CA ALA A 74 -14.59 -22.11 -23.06
C ALA A 74 -15.34 -22.86 -24.19
N LEU A 75 -14.65 -23.74 -24.94
CA LEU A 75 -15.24 -24.55 -26.01
C LEU A 75 -16.19 -25.65 -25.50
N VAL A 76 -16.16 -25.96 -24.20
CA VAL A 76 -17.10 -26.90 -23.56
C VAL A 76 -18.53 -26.36 -23.66
N GLY A 77 -18.69 -25.02 -23.65
CA GLY A 77 -19.98 -24.36 -23.83
C GLY A 77 -20.84 -24.29 -22.55
N VAL A 78 -20.21 -24.23 -21.39
CA VAL A 78 -20.86 -24.02 -20.08
C VAL A 78 -20.46 -22.66 -19.49
N GLN A 79 -21.09 -22.24 -18.39
CA GLN A 79 -20.75 -20.96 -17.74
C GLN A 79 -19.28 -20.94 -17.31
N MET A 80 -18.62 -19.82 -17.60
CA MET A 80 -17.25 -19.55 -17.15
C MET A 80 -17.28 -18.39 -16.15
N VAL A 81 -16.63 -18.56 -15.01
CA VAL A 81 -16.48 -17.52 -13.98
C VAL A 81 -14.99 -17.33 -13.70
N TYR A 82 -14.49 -16.10 -13.84
CA TYR A 82 -13.10 -15.75 -13.61
C TYR A 82 -13.02 -14.81 -12.41
N LEU A 83 -12.33 -15.23 -11.36
CA LEU A 83 -12.12 -14.49 -10.12
C LEU A 83 -10.67 -14.02 -10.07
N THR A 84 -10.46 -12.73 -9.82
CA THR A 84 -9.12 -12.15 -9.70
C THR A 84 -9.18 -10.83 -8.93
N ALA A 85 -8.19 -10.59 -8.08
CA ALA A 85 -8.01 -9.32 -7.38
C ALA A 85 -7.08 -8.34 -8.13
N THR A 86 -6.28 -8.84 -9.07
CA THR A 86 -5.07 -8.16 -9.57
C THR A 86 -5.01 -8.13 -11.09
N LEU A 87 -6.14 -7.88 -11.75
CA LEU A 87 -6.18 -7.66 -13.21
C LEU A 87 -6.34 -6.16 -13.52
N PRO A 88 -5.25 -5.45 -13.84
CA PRO A 88 -5.30 -4.07 -14.34
C PRO A 88 -6.15 -3.93 -15.60
N PRO A 89 -6.87 -2.81 -15.80
CA PRO A 89 -7.60 -2.53 -17.04
C PRO A 89 -6.72 -2.63 -18.29
N SER A 90 -5.45 -2.22 -18.17
CA SER A 90 -4.45 -2.30 -19.25
C SER A 90 -4.19 -3.74 -19.74
N LYS A 91 -4.37 -4.75 -18.87
CA LYS A 91 -4.16 -6.18 -19.17
C LYS A 91 -5.44 -6.93 -19.56
N GLU A 92 -6.62 -6.32 -19.42
CA GLU A 92 -7.91 -6.97 -19.74
C GLU A 92 -8.00 -7.44 -21.19
N GLY A 93 -7.56 -6.60 -22.14
CA GLY A 93 -7.61 -6.94 -23.57
C GLY A 93 -6.73 -8.13 -23.94
N GLU A 94 -5.59 -8.32 -23.25
CA GLU A 94 -4.77 -9.52 -23.40
C GLU A 94 -5.43 -10.73 -22.73
N PHE A 95 -5.99 -10.53 -21.54
CA PHE A 95 -6.67 -11.58 -20.79
C PHE A 95 -7.84 -12.18 -21.58
N PHE A 96 -8.71 -11.34 -22.16
CA PHE A 96 -9.84 -11.77 -22.99
C PHE A 96 -9.41 -12.61 -24.19
N LYS A 97 -8.29 -12.26 -24.84
CA LYS A 97 -7.72 -13.07 -25.93
C LYS A 97 -7.29 -14.46 -25.45
N LEU A 98 -6.64 -14.54 -24.27
CA LEU A 98 -6.16 -15.81 -23.72
C LEU A 98 -7.30 -16.74 -23.28
N ILE A 99 -8.38 -16.18 -22.73
CA ILE A 99 -9.56 -16.97 -22.36
C ILE A 99 -10.49 -17.28 -23.54
N ASN A 100 -10.16 -16.80 -24.74
CA ASN A 100 -10.92 -17.00 -25.98
C ASN A 100 -12.36 -16.43 -25.91
N THR A 101 -12.51 -15.25 -25.34
CA THR A 101 -13.81 -14.57 -25.17
C THR A 101 -13.72 -13.13 -25.67
N ARG A 102 -14.80 -12.60 -26.22
CA ARG A 102 -14.88 -11.19 -26.65
C ARG A 102 -15.36 -10.32 -25.47
N PRO A 103 -14.89 -9.08 -25.33
CA PRO A 103 -15.29 -8.21 -24.22
C PRO A 103 -16.81 -8.02 -24.10
N GLU A 104 -17.53 -7.95 -25.22
CA GLU A 104 -18.99 -7.79 -25.24
C GLU A 104 -19.76 -8.99 -24.70
N ASP A 105 -19.13 -10.17 -24.63
CA ASP A 105 -19.71 -11.40 -24.10
C ASP A 105 -19.43 -11.56 -22.59
N VAL A 106 -18.67 -10.64 -21.98
CA VAL A 106 -18.27 -10.71 -20.57
C VAL A 106 -19.06 -9.72 -19.74
N THR A 107 -19.72 -10.21 -18.69
CA THR A 107 -20.22 -9.34 -17.62
C THR A 107 -19.09 -9.09 -16.62
N MET A 108 -18.48 -7.90 -16.68
CA MET A 108 -17.45 -7.47 -15.73
C MET A 108 -18.09 -6.92 -14.46
N ILE A 109 -17.70 -7.45 -13.30
CA ILE A 109 -18.03 -6.90 -11.98
C ILE A 109 -16.71 -6.48 -11.34
N ARG A 110 -16.51 -5.17 -11.20
CA ARG A 110 -15.29 -4.58 -10.62
C ARG A 110 -15.66 -3.75 -9.41
N THR A 111 -14.90 -3.94 -8.34
CA THR A 111 -14.94 -3.13 -7.13
C THR A 111 -13.58 -2.45 -6.97
N SER A 112 -13.55 -1.28 -6.32
CA SER A 112 -12.31 -0.59 -6.00
C SER A 112 -11.35 -1.49 -5.21
N THR A 113 -10.08 -1.46 -5.60
CA THR A 113 -8.97 -2.12 -4.89
C THR A 113 -8.42 -1.29 -3.74
N SER A 114 -8.83 -0.02 -3.61
CA SER A 114 -8.34 0.89 -2.57
C SER A 114 -8.68 0.37 -1.16
N ARG A 115 -7.68 0.41 -0.29
CA ARG A 115 -7.80 0.07 1.13
C ARG A 115 -7.73 1.35 1.95
N ALA A 116 -8.89 1.85 2.37
CA ALA A 116 -8.96 3.09 3.15
C ALA A 116 -8.15 3.04 4.45
N ASN A 117 -8.01 1.87 5.07
CA ASN A 117 -7.34 1.67 6.35
C ASN A 117 -5.82 1.42 6.27
N VAL A 118 -5.21 1.45 5.08
CA VAL A 118 -3.78 1.15 4.90
C VAL A 118 -2.97 2.42 4.64
N VAL A 119 -1.98 2.73 5.47
CA VAL A 119 -1.00 3.78 5.19
C VAL A 119 0.03 3.24 4.21
N TYR A 120 0.31 3.97 3.14
CA TYR A 120 1.35 3.62 2.16
C TYR A 120 2.56 4.52 2.35
N SER A 121 3.77 3.96 2.44
CA SER A 121 5.01 4.73 2.55
C SER A 121 6.20 4.09 1.85
N VAL A 122 7.14 4.93 1.39
CA VAL A 122 8.41 4.49 0.78
C VAL A 122 9.59 5.17 1.48
N GLN A 123 10.48 4.36 2.04
CA GLN A 123 11.70 4.79 2.70
C GLN A 123 12.89 4.46 1.80
N THR A 124 13.56 5.50 1.30
CA THR A 124 14.73 5.35 0.41
C THR A 124 16.02 5.63 1.17
N LEU A 125 16.84 4.59 1.29
CA LEU A 125 18.19 4.64 1.84
C LEU A 125 19.19 4.94 0.73
N VAL A 126 20.32 5.54 1.09
CA VAL A 126 21.41 5.85 0.16
C VAL A 126 22.63 5.02 0.57
N ALA A 127 23.22 4.31 -0.39
CA ALA A 127 24.46 3.57 -0.16
C ALA A 127 25.39 3.69 -1.36
N THR A 128 26.70 3.60 -1.11
CA THR A 128 27.73 3.73 -2.16
C THR A 128 28.17 2.36 -2.66
N THR A 129 28.09 1.30 -1.83
CA THR A 129 28.43 -0.08 -2.20
C THR A 129 27.30 -1.07 -1.92
N PRO A 130 27.25 -2.24 -2.61
CA PRO A 130 26.26 -3.28 -2.34
C PRO A 130 26.30 -3.84 -0.90
N GLU A 131 27.49 -3.89 -0.30
CA GLU A 131 27.67 -4.37 1.08
C GLU A 131 27.05 -3.37 2.07
N GLN A 132 27.32 -2.08 1.89
CA GLN A 132 26.69 -1.00 2.67
C GLN A 132 25.18 -0.98 2.46
N ALA A 133 24.70 -1.21 1.24
CA ALA A 133 23.27 -1.28 0.94
C ALA A 133 22.60 -2.41 1.73
N THR A 134 23.22 -3.59 1.75
CA THR A 134 22.71 -4.74 2.50
C THR A 134 22.67 -4.43 4.00
N GLU A 135 23.76 -3.92 4.57
CA GLU A 135 23.81 -3.57 5.99
C GLU A 135 22.77 -2.49 6.37
N ALA A 136 22.64 -1.44 5.55
CA ALA A 136 21.67 -0.37 5.77
C ALA A 136 20.23 -0.87 5.71
N ILE A 137 19.89 -1.76 4.76
CA ILE A 137 18.56 -2.40 4.69
C ILE A 137 18.30 -3.19 5.96
N MET A 138 19.24 -4.05 6.37
CA MET A 138 19.07 -4.93 7.52
C MET A 138 18.87 -4.11 8.81
N ALA A 139 19.69 -3.07 9.00
CA ALA A 139 19.55 -2.15 10.13
C ALA A 139 18.19 -1.43 10.10
N LYS A 140 17.78 -0.92 8.94
CA LYS A 140 16.52 -0.18 8.81
C LYS A 140 15.30 -1.08 9.00
N VAL A 141 15.32 -2.29 8.45
CA VAL A 141 14.24 -3.28 8.65
C VAL A 141 14.08 -3.59 10.12
N ARG A 142 15.17 -3.84 10.85
CA ARG A 142 15.12 -4.09 12.30
C ARG A 142 14.56 -2.89 13.06
N GLU A 143 15.07 -1.69 12.78
CA GLU A 143 14.59 -0.44 13.40
C GLU A 143 13.07 -0.27 13.22
N VAL A 144 12.58 -0.40 11.98
CA VAL A 144 11.16 -0.24 11.69
C VAL A 144 10.34 -1.38 12.30
N LEU A 145 10.83 -2.62 12.29
CA LEU A 145 10.13 -3.73 12.93
C LEU A 145 10.01 -3.54 14.44
N ASP A 146 11.06 -3.12 15.13
CA ASP A 146 11.03 -2.87 16.57
C ASP A 146 10.01 -1.77 16.90
N GLN A 147 10.05 -0.66 16.16
CA GLN A 147 9.06 0.42 16.29
C GLN A 147 7.62 -0.09 16.09
N LYS A 148 7.39 -0.87 15.03
CA LYS A 148 6.04 -1.33 14.67
C LYS A 148 5.54 -2.44 15.59
N LEU A 149 6.43 -3.25 16.19
CA LEU A 149 6.06 -4.25 17.19
C LEU A 149 5.62 -3.60 18.51
N GLU A 150 6.11 -2.40 18.81
CA GLU A 150 5.67 -1.56 19.93
C GLU A 150 4.37 -0.81 19.60
N GLU A 151 4.29 -0.18 18.43
CA GLU A 151 3.09 0.54 17.96
C GLU A 151 1.87 -0.41 17.83
N TYR A 152 2.10 -1.62 17.33
CA TYR A 152 1.06 -2.64 17.16
C TYR A 152 1.22 -3.78 18.16
N PRO A 153 0.51 -3.72 19.29
CA PRO A 153 0.62 -4.73 20.34
C PRO A 153 0.06 -6.08 19.91
N TRP A 154 0.35 -7.09 20.71
CA TRP A 154 -0.14 -8.45 20.54
C TRP A 154 -1.67 -8.51 20.31
N PRO A 155 -2.19 -9.33 19.37
CA PRO A 155 -1.51 -10.35 18.55
C PRO A 155 -1.12 -9.89 17.14
N ALA A 156 -0.96 -8.57 16.91
CA ALA A 156 -0.73 -7.99 15.58
C ALA A 156 0.45 -8.62 14.83
N LYS A 157 0.21 -9.04 13.58
CA LYS A 157 1.21 -9.75 12.76
C LYS A 157 1.86 -8.83 11.74
N ILE A 158 3.07 -9.20 11.36
CA ILE A 158 3.88 -8.48 10.37
C ILE A 158 4.39 -9.47 9.32
N ILE A 159 4.26 -9.08 8.05
CA ILE A 159 4.89 -9.77 6.92
C ILE A 159 6.01 -8.88 6.39
N VAL A 160 7.16 -9.48 6.10
CA VAL A 160 8.27 -8.84 5.39
C VAL A 160 8.51 -9.58 4.09
N TYR A 161 8.24 -8.94 2.96
CA TYR A 161 8.47 -9.48 1.63
C TYR A 161 9.88 -9.16 1.13
N CYS A 162 10.56 -10.15 0.57
CA CYS A 162 11.83 -10.03 -0.13
C CYS A 162 11.69 -10.56 -1.57
N ASN A 163 12.41 -9.95 -2.50
CA ASN A 163 12.36 -10.35 -3.92
C ASN A 163 13.04 -11.69 -4.21
N THR A 164 13.94 -12.18 -3.34
CA THR A 164 14.69 -13.41 -3.57
C THR A 164 14.66 -14.34 -2.36
N VAL A 165 14.81 -15.64 -2.62
CA VAL A 165 14.95 -16.67 -1.57
C VAL A 165 16.18 -16.39 -0.70
N VAL A 166 17.31 -16.04 -1.33
CA VAL A 166 18.55 -15.75 -0.61
C VAL A 166 18.39 -14.60 0.38
N ALA A 167 17.74 -13.50 -0.04
CA ALA A 167 17.46 -12.37 0.86
C ALA A 167 16.45 -12.72 1.95
N THR A 168 15.46 -13.57 1.63
CA THR A 168 14.47 -14.07 2.61
C THR A 168 15.17 -14.85 3.72
N ASP A 169 16.04 -15.80 3.37
CA ASP A 169 16.75 -16.63 4.34
C ASP A 169 17.76 -15.82 5.17
N ALA A 170 18.50 -14.92 4.53
CA ALA A 170 19.45 -14.04 5.23
C ALA A 170 18.74 -13.16 6.27
N LEU A 171 17.63 -12.53 5.90
CA LEU A 171 16.86 -11.66 6.80
C LEU A 171 16.17 -12.45 7.91
N ALA A 172 15.56 -13.59 7.59
CA ALA A 172 14.91 -14.44 8.59
C ALA A 172 15.90 -14.97 9.63
N THR A 173 17.11 -15.33 9.19
CA THR A 173 18.21 -15.79 10.07
C THR A 173 18.68 -14.68 10.99
N GLU A 174 18.97 -13.49 10.44
CA GLU A 174 19.44 -12.34 11.22
C GLU A 174 18.41 -11.85 12.23
N LEU A 175 17.11 -11.95 11.89
CA LEU A 175 16.03 -11.61 12.81
C LEU A 175 15.68 -12.77 13.76
N ASN A 176 16.09 -14.01 13.53
CA ASN A 176 15.57 -15.19 14.22
C ASN A 176 14.02 -15.27 14.16
N CYS A 177 13.46 -15.20 12.95
CA CYS A 177 12.03 -15.37 12.68
C CYS A 177 11.76 -16.45 11.62
N ASP A 178 10.49 -16.68 11.29
CA ASP A 178 10.12 -17.68 10.28
C ASP A 178 10.36 -17.16 8.86
N ALA A 179 11.00 -17.98 8.03
CA ALA A 179 11.10 -17.77 6.58
C ALA A 179 9.97 -18.51 5.84
N TYR A 180 9.44 -17.94 4.75
CA TYR A 180 8.46 -18.60 3.90
C TYR A 180 8.74 -18.36 2.42
N HIS A 181 9.20 -19.39 1.72
CA HIS A 181 9.43 -19.35 0.28
C HIS A 181 9.21 -20.73 -0.34
N ARG A 182 9.29 -20.81 -1.66
CA ARG A 182 9.00 -22.04 -2.43
C ARG A 182 9.90 -23.23 -2.09
N ASP A 183 11.06 -23.02 -1.47
CA ASP A 183 12.08 -24.06 -1.23
C ASP A 183 12.32 -24.32 0.27
N VAL A 184 11.57 -23.67 1.17
CA VAL A 184 11.86 -23.65 2.62
C VAL A 184 11.67 -25.01 3.32
N ASP A 185 10.76 -25.84 2.80
CA ASP A 185 10.43 -27.15 3.38
C ASP A 185 9.58 -27.98 2.39
N THR A 186 9.31 -29.22 2.77
CA THR A 186 8.19 -30.04 2.30
C THR A 186 6.87 -29.28 2.37
N ARG A 187 5.88 -29.76 1.61
CA ARG A 187 4.52 -29.17 1.61
C ARG A 187 3.92 -29.11 3.02
N ASP A 188 4.10 -30.18 3.79
CA ASP A 188 3.52 -30.29 5.12
C ASP A 188 4.24 -29.39 6.12
N GLY A 189 5.58 -29.29 6.04
CA GLY A 189 6.36 -28.36 6.85
C GLY A 189 6.06 -26.88 6.59
N LYS A 190 5.84 -26.49 5.31
CA LYS A 190 5.36 -25.14 4.97
C LYS A 190 4.00 -24.85 5.60
N ALA A 191 3.07 -25.80 5.50
CA ALA A 191 1.74 -25.64 6.07
C ALA A 191 1.78 -25.54 7.60
N GLU A 192 2.65 -26.30 8.26
CA GLU A 192 2.86 -26.22 9.70
C GLU A 192 3.45 -24.87 10.13
N ARG A 193 4.51 -24.40 9.45
CA ARG A 193 5.11 -23.08 9.72
C ARG A 193 4.10 -21.95 9.59
N LEU A 194 3.32 -21.97 8.50
CA LEU A 194 2.28 -20.97 8.27
C LEU A 194 1.19 -21.05 9.36
N ARG A 195 0.73 -22.24 9.73
CA ARG A 195 -0.24 -22.41 10.84
C ARG A 195 0.32 -21.90 12.16
N ALA A 196 1.60 -22.16 12.45
CA ALA A 196 2.24 -21.71 13.69
C ALA A 196 2.28 -20.18 13.76
N TRP A 197 2.65 -19.51 12.66
CA TRP A 197 2.60 -18.04 12.59
C TRP A 197 1.17 -17.50 12.68
N MET A 198 0.21 -18.09 11.94
CA MET A 198 -1.19 -17.68 11.96
C MET A 198 -1.87 -17.87 13.32
N SER A 199 -1.44 -18.88 14.10
CA SER A 199 -2.01 -19.18 15.41
C SER A 199 -1.95 -18.00 16.37
N GLY A 200 -0.99 -17.09 16.17
CA GLY A 200 -0.76 -15.98 17.08
C GLY A 200 -0.48 -16.45 18.50
N LEU A 201 0.19 -17.60 18.67
CA LEU A 201 0.75 -18.05 19.94
C LEU A 201 2.16 -17.50 20.10
N GLU A 202 2.50 -17.11 21.33
CA GLU A 202 3.84 -16.59 21.63
C GLU A 202 4.87 -17.69 21.49
N ARG A 203 5.93 -17.40 20.73
CA ARG A 203 7.03 -18.32 20.46
C ARG A 203 8.35 -17.61 20.71
N GLU A 204 9.38 -18.38 21.05
CA GLU A 204 10.76 -17.91 21.19
C GLU A 204 11.38 -17.60 19.82
N ARG A 205 10.79 -16.62 19.16
CA ARG A 205 11.13 -16.06 17.85
C ARG A 205 10.98 -14.56 17.94
N TYR A 206 11.63 -13.83 17.03
CA TYR A 206 11.54 -12.38 17.01
C TYR A 206 10.10 -11.86 16.90
N GLY A 207 9.83 -10.79 17.63
CA GLY A 207 8.48 -10.26 17.84
C GLY A 207 7.49 -11.24 18.50
N GLY A 208 7.96 -12.27 19.21
CA GLY A 208 7.11 -13.31 19.81
C GLY A 208 6.53 -14.28 18.77
N GLY A 209 7.15 -14.39 17.59
CA GLY A 209 6.67 -15.22 16.49
C GLY A 209 5.60 -14.56 15.60
N ARG A 210 5.41 -13.24 15.73
CA ARG A 210 4.46 -12.42 14.94
C ARG A 210 5.00 -11.96 13.58
N VAL A 211 6.32 -12.02 13.40
CA VAL A 211 7.00 -11.62 12.16
C VAL A 211 7.27 -12.85 11.30
N ILE A 212 6.94 -12.76 10.01
CA ILE A 212 7.32 -13.74 9.00
C ILE A 212 7.99 -13.04 7.82
N VAL A 213 9.14 -13.55 7.37
CA VAL A 213 9.86 -13.07 6.20
C VAL A 213 9.57 -14.01 5.03
N ALA A 214 9.20 -13.48 3.87
CA ALA A 214 8.72 -14.32 2.78
C ALA A 214 9.04 -13.78 1.39
N THR A 215 8.97 -14.65 0.39
CA THR A 215 8.80 -14.21 -1.00
C THR A 215 7.33 -14.11 -1.37
N ASN A 216 7.02 -13.74 -2.61
CA ASN A 216 5.67 -13.79 -3.20
C ASN A 216 4.96 -15.16 -3.07
N ALA A 217 5.68 -16.23 -2.71
CA ALA A 217 5.11 -17.54 -2.41
C ALA A 217 4.14 -17.51 -1.22
N LEU A 218 4.30 -16.55 -0.30
CA LEU A 218 3.33 -16.26 0.78
C LEU A 218 2.15 -15.45 0.20
N GLY A 219 1.55 -15.98 -0.87
CA GLY A 219 0.57 -15.30 -1.71
C GLY A 219 -0.80 -15.98 -1.72
N LEU A 220 -0.81 -17.29 -1.89
CA LEU A 220 -2.02 -18.06 -2.17
C LEU A 220 -2.74 -18.44 -0.87
N GLY A 221 -3.96 -17.93 -0.68
CA GLY A 221 -4.91 -18.45 0.32
C GLY A 221 -4.66 -18.07 1.78
N ILE A 222 -3.82 -17.07 2.06
CA ILE A 222 -3.63 -16.56 3.42
C ILE A 222 -4.73 -15.54 3.72
N ASP A 223 -5.55 -15.85 4.72
CA ASP A 223 -6.57 -14.95 5.25
C ASP A 223 -6.37 -14.73 6.75
N VAL A 224 -5.61 -13.68 7.05
CA VAL A 224 -5.25 -13.31 8.42
C VAL A 224 -5.71 -11.88 8.65
N PRO A 225 -6.78 -11.66 9.45
CA PRO A 225 -7.44 -10.38 9.55
C PRO A 225 -6.58 -9.28 10.18
N ASP A 226 -5.64 -9.68 11.05
CA ASP A 226 -4.91 -8.80 11.97
C ASP A 226 -3.45 -8.53 11.56
N ILE A 227 -3.14 -8.60 10.26
CA ILE A 227 -1.85 -8.14 9.74
C ILE A 227 -1.80 -6.61 9.80
N ARG A 228 -0.94 -6.07 10.66
CA ARG A 228 -0.78 -4.62 10.86
C ARG A 228 0.27 -4.01 9.98
N VAL A 229 1.31 -4.77 9.62
CA VAL A 229 2.37 -4.26 8.74
C VAL A 229 2.66 -5.28 7.65
N VAL A 230 2.68 -4.79 6.41
CA VAL A 230 3.28 -5.47 5.27
C VAL A 230 4.45 -4.63 4.80
N MET A 231 5.65 -5.14 5.02
CA MET A 231 6.90 -4.48 4.64
C MET A 231 7.46 -5.13 3.37
N HIS A 232 7.98 -4.35 2.45
CA HIS A 232 8.70 -4.84 1.27
C HIS A 232 10.15 -4.37 1.35
N VAL A 233 11.08 -5.33 1.33
CA VAL A 233 12.50 -5.08 1.15
C VAL A 233 12.77 -5.11 -0.35
N GLU A 234 12.99 -3.92 -0.89
CA GLU A 234 12.87 -3.58 -2.31
C GLU A 234 11.44 -3.69 -2.84
N MET A 235 11.14 -2.93 -3.91
CA MET A 235 9.82 -2.99 -4.54
C MET A 235 9.61 -4.31 -5.30
N PRO A 236 8.37 -4.83 -5.33
CA PRO A 236 7.97 -5.81 -6.34
C PRO A 236 8.16 -5.27 -7.76
N PHE A 237 8.29 -6.18 -8.73
CA PHE A 237 8.55 -5.82 -10.14
C PHE A 237 7.35 -5.16 -10.82
N GLU A 238 6.14 -5.55 -10.44
CA GLU A 238 4.88 -4.98 -10.93
C GLU A 238 4.06 -4.35 -9.80
N MET A 239 3.32 -3.29 -10.11
CA MET A 239 2.39 -2.67 -9.16
C MET A 239 1.24 -3.61 -8.77
N ALA A 240 0.83 -4.51 -9.66
CA ALA A 240 -0.20 -5.51 -9.35
C ALA A 240 0.26 -6.46 -8.23
N ASP A 241 1.53 -6.89 -8.25
CA ASP A 241 2.11 -7.71 -7.19
C ASP A 241 2.12 -6.95 -5.86
N TYR A 242 2.55 -5.68 -5.89
CA TYR A 242 2.55 -4.83 -4.71
C TYR A 242 1.14 -4.60 -4.15
N ALA A 243 0.14 -4.33 -5.00
CA ALA A 243 -1.25 -4.17 -4.59
C ALA A 243 -1.80 -5.44 -3.93
N GLN A 244 -1.49 -6.62 -4.48
CA GLN A 244 -1.89 -7.90 -3.89
C GLN A 244 -1.26 -8.14 -2.52
N GLN A 245 0.05 -7.88 -2.40
CA GLN A 245 0.83 -8.15 -1.20
C GLN A 245 0.47 -7.15 -0.09
N SER A 246 0.45 -5.86 -0.40
CA SER A 246 0.05 -4.79 0.53
C SER A 246 -1.41 -4.93 0.97
N GLY A 247 -2.32 -5.40 0.09
CA GLY A 247 -3.73 -5.65 0.39
C GLY A 247 -3.99 -6.74 1.44
N ARG A 248 -2.96 -7.45 1.91
CA ARG A 248 -3.05 -8.37 3.06
C ARG A 248 -3.14 -7.62 4.38
N ALA A 249 -2.64 -6.39 4.43
CA ALA A 249 -2.71 -5.55 5.59
C ALA A 249 -4.17 -5.20 5.93
N GLY A 250 -4.57 -5.35 7.19
CA GLY A 250 -5.79 -4.68 7.64
C GLY A 250 -7.09 -5.29 7.12
N ARG A 251 -7.19 -6.62 6.97
CA ARG A 251 -8.44 -7.25 6.49
C ARG A 251 -9.61 -7.13 7.47
N ASP A 252 -9.33 -6.91 8.75
CA ASP A 252 -10.30 -6.49 9.76
C ASP A 252 -10.79 -5.03 9.62
N GLY A 253 -10.26 -4.27 8.65
CA GLY A 253 -10.60 -2.87 8.41
C GLY A 253 -9.94 -1.89 9.38
N LYS A 254 -9.11 -2.35 10.31
CA LYS A 254 -8.37 -1.48 11.23
C LYS A 254 -7.12 -0.91 10.56
N ARG A 255 -6.61 0.21 11.10
CA ARG A 255 -5.39 0.84 10.62
C ARG A 255 -4.25 -0.18 10.51
N SER A 256 -3.60 -0.17 9.35
CA SER A 256 -2.43 -0.98 9.02
C SER A 256 -1.50 -0.19 8.10
N GLU A 257 -0.31 -0.72 7.82
CA GLU A 257 0.71 -0.05 7.02
C GLU A 257 1.32 -0.97 5.97
N ALA A 258 1.55 -0.41 4.79
CA ALA A 258 2.31 -0.98 3.70
C ALA A 258 3.57 -0.13 3.49
N ILE A 259 4.71 -0.66 3.92
CA ILE A 259 5.98 0.07 3.96
C ILE A 259 6.92 -0.54 2.93
N VAL A 260 7.59 0.29 2.15
CA VAL A 260 8.65 -0.13 1.23
C VAL A 260 9.97 0.43 1.74
N ILE A 261 10.95 -0.44 1.93
CA ILE A 261 12.33 -0.04 2.25
C ILE A 261 13.18 -0.41 1.05
N ARG A 262 13.86 0.57 0.48
CA ARG A 262 14.74 0.36 -0.67
C ARG A 262 16.05 1.10 -0.54
N VAL A 263 17.05 0.68 -1.29
CA VAL A 263 18.31 1.43 -1.43
C VAL A 263 18.41 2.03 -2.83
N THR A 264 19.01 3.22 -2.89
CA THR A 264 19.46 3.85 -4.13
C THR A 264 20.95 4.17 -4.03
N ALA A 265 21.66 4.10 -5.17
CA ALA A 265 23.04 4.54 -5.23
C ALA A 265 23.15 6.07 -5.07
N GLU A 266 24.25 6.55 -4.50
CA GLU A 266 24.57 7.98 -4.47
C GLU A 266 24.55 8.58 -5.89
N GLY A 267 23.87 9.71 -6.05
CA GLY A 267 23.72 10.38 -7.36
C GLY A 267 22.66 9.78 -8.29
N GLN A 268 22.01 8.66 -7.93
CA GLN A 268 20.89 8.08 -8.69
C GLN A 268 19.51 8.47 -8.18
N ARG A 269 19.39 9.52 -7.35
CA ARG A 269 18.08 10.12 -7.00
C ARG A 269 17.41 10.61 -8.29
N GLY A 270 16.61 9.75 -8.92
CA GLY A 270 15.89 10.02 -10.18
C GLY A 270 16.25 9.15 -11.39
N LEU A 271 17.15 8.16 -11.27
CA LEU A 271 17.40 7.18 -12.34
C LEU A 271 16.85 5.81 -11.95
N THR A 272 15.68 5.54 -12.52
CA THR A 272 14.91 4.29 -12.58
C THR A 272 15.79 3.05 -12.62
N GLY A 273 15.47 2.06 -11.77
CA GLY A 273 16.06 0.74 -11.86
C GLY A 273 15.79 0.16 -13.25
N LEU A 274 16.82 -0.34 -13.92
CA LEU A 274 16.69 -1.12 -15.15
C LEU A 274 15.90 -2.40 -14.82
N GLY A 275 14.57 -2.35 -14.90
CA GLY A 275 13.72 -3.52 -14.72
C GLY A 275 12.33 -3.29 -14.13
N SER A 276 12.04 -2.14 -13.50
CA SER A 276 10.70 -1.80 -12.99
C SER A 276 9.86 -1.09 -14.07
N GLY A 277 8.56 -1.37 -14.13
CA GLY A 277 7.64 -0.63 -15.01
C GLY A 277 7.52 0.84 -14.60
N ARG A 278 7.17 1.73 -15.55
CA ARG A 278 7.05 3.20 -15.30
C ARG A 278 6.20 3.53 -14.05
N THR A 279 5.09 2.83 -13.86
CA THR A 279 4.19 3.01 -12.71
C THR A 279 4.88 2.73 -11.37
N VAL A 280 5.76 1.71 -11.30
CA VAL A 280 6.53 1.39 -10.09
C VAL A 280 7.53 2.51 -9.80
N ASP A 281 8.17 3.07 -10.82
CA ASP A 281 9.09 4.18 -10.64
C ASP A 281 8.38 5.43 -10.13
N ASP A 282 7.20 5.75 -10.69
CA ASP A 282 6.36 6.84 -10.19
C ASP A 282 5.94 6.58 -8.75
N PHE A 283 5.58 5.33 -8.43
CA PHE A 283 5.24 4.93 -7.07
C PHE A 283 6.41 5.07 -6.11
N ILE A 284 7.65 4.88 -6.54
CA ILE A 284 8.83 5.04 -5.68
C ILE A 284 9.20 6.51 -5.51
N ASN A 285 9.20 7.27 -6.61
CA ASN A 285 9.71 8.64 -6.66
C ASN A 285 8.93 9.62 -5.76
N GLY A 286 7.68 9.30 -5.42
CA GLY A 286 6.92 10.05 -4.41
C GLY A 286 6.53 11.46 -4.83
N ARG A 287 6.37 11.69 -6.14
CA ARG A 287 5.95 12.99 -6.67
C ARG A 287 4.45 13.23 -6.57
N VAL A 288 3.68 12.16 -6.49
CA VAL A 288 2.21 12.19 -6.38
C VAL A 288 1.78 11.21 -5.29
N CYS A 289 0.54 11.37 -4.82
CA CYS A 289 -0.05 10.51 -3.81
C CYS A 289 0.04 9.02 -4.21
N ARG A 290 0.46 8.17 -3.27
CA ARG A 290 0.63 6.72 -3.49
C ARG A 290 -0.66 6.05 -3.97
N ARG A 291 -1.83 6.49 -3.46
CA ARG A 291 -3.15 5.95 -3.87
C ARG A 291 -3.55 6.35 -5.28
N VAL A 292 -3.13 7.52 -5.77
CA VAL A 292 -3.42 7.93 -7.16
C VAL A 292 -2.80 6.94 -8.13
N ILE A 293 -1.56 6.52 -7.85
CA ILE A 293 -0.84 5.56 -8.69
C ILE A 293 -1.47 4.16 -8.61
N LEU A 294 -1.81 3.71 -7.39
CA LEU A 294 -2.47 2.41 -7.19
C LEU A 294 -3.84 2.34 -7.88
N ASP A 295 -4.69 3.35 -7.67
CA ASP A 295 -6.05 3.37 -8.21
C ASP A 295 -6.03 3.54 -9.74
N SER A 296 -5.11 4.33 -10.29
CA SER A 296 -4.93 4.47 -11.74
C SER A 296 -4.51 3.15 -12.38
N GLU A 297 -3.50 2.46 -11.83
CA GLU A 297 -3.01 1.20 -12.38
C GLU A 297 -4.02 0.05 -12.19
N MET A 298 -4.57 -0.11 -10.99
CA MET A 298 -5.39 -1.27 -10.64
C MET A 298 -6.84 -1.14 -11.09
N ASP A 299 -7.37 0.09 -11.09
CA ASP A 299 -8.79 0.37 -11.33
C ASP A 299 -9.04 1.31 -12.52
N GLY A 300 -8.00 1.88 -13.15
CA GLY A 300 -8.16 2.86 -14.23
C GLY A 300 -8.79 4.17 -13.75
N ARG A 301 -8.66 4.47 -12.45
CA ARG A 301 -9.27 5.64 -11.82
C ARG A 301 -8.29 6.81 -11.85
N ASP A 302 -8.49 7.69 -12.83
CA ASP A 302 -7.62 8.86 -13.04
C ASP A 302 -8.21 10.17 -12.49
N ASN A 303 -9.38 10.13 -11.85
CA ASN A 303 -10.08 11.31 -11.33
C ASN A 303 -9.72 11.64 -9.87
N ARG A 304 -8.46 11.44 -9.49
CA ARG A 304 -8.00 11.45 -8.11
C ARG A 304 -6.65 12.15 -8.00
N ASP A 305 -6.53 13.08 -7.06
CA ASP A 305 -5.28 13.86 -6.87
C ASP A 305 -4.56 13.56 -5.54
N ARG A 306 -5.28 13.07 -4.53
CA ARG A 306 -4.74 12.79 -3.18
C ARG A 306 -5.51 11.70 -2.43
N CYS A 307 -5.08 11.40 -1.19
CA CYS A 307 -5.88 10.61 -0.25
C CYS A 307 -7.23 11.31 -0.01
N GLU A 308 -8.31 10.55 0.01
CA GLU A 308 -9.68 11.05 0.18
C GLU A 308 -10.08 11.03 1.67
N GLU A 309 -11.22 11.64 1.99
CA GLU A 309 -11.77 11.61 3.34
C GLU A 309 -12.13 10.18 3.75
N GLY A 310 -11.86 9.83 5.02
CA GLY A 310 -12.07 8.48 5.55
C GLY A 310 -10.94 7.50 5.22
N GLU A 311 -9.89 7.93 4.51
CA GLU A 311 -8.70 7.13 4.26
C GLU A 311 -7.50 7.58 5.10
N GLU A 312 -6.71 6.59 5.53
CA GLU A 312 -5.39 6.78 6.10
C GLU A 312 -4.47 7.49 5.11
N ARG A 313 -3.87 8.61 5.49
CA ARG A 313 -2.98 9.40 4.62
C ARG A 313 -1.72 8.61 4.28
N CYS A 314 -1.29 8.63 3.01
CA CYS A 314 0.04 8.14 2.62
C CYS A 314 1.13 9.16 2.99
N ASP A 315 2.39 8.71 3.01
CA ASP A 315 3.56 9.55 3.34
C ASP A 315 3.62 10.88 2.57
N ILE A 316 3.28 10.88 1.27
CA ILE A 316 3.28 12.09 0.44
C ILE A 316 2.17 13.07 0.87
N CYS A 317 0.98 12.56 1.19
CA CYS A 317 -0.11 13.41 1.64
C CYS A 317 0.12 13.90 3.07
N GLN A 318 0.72 13.08 3.94
CA GLN A 318 1.09 13.48 5.30
C GLN A 318 2.10 14.63 5.26
N ALA A 319 3.18 14.51 4.48
CA ALA A 319 4.16 15.56 4.35
C ALA A 319 3.57 16.85 3.75
N ALA A 320 2.65 16.74 2.78
CA ALA A 320 1.97 17.91 2.23
C ALA A 320 1.04 18.59 3.24
N ASP A 321 0.33 17.81 4.06
CA ASP A 321 -0.53 18.33 5.13
C ASP A 321 0.31 18.99 6.23
N GLU A 322 1.44 18.40 6.63
CA GLU A 322 2.39 18.99 7.59
C GLU A 322 2.97 20.33 7.11
N VAL A 323 3.34 20.44 5.83
CA VAL A 323 3.84 21.70 5.25
C VAL A 323 2.74 22.76 5.25
N ALA A 324 1.52 22.40 4.86
CA ALA A 324 0.39 23.34 4.87
C ALA A 324 0.07 23.82 6.30
N GLU A 325 0.11 22.93 7.29
CA GLU A 325 -0.08 23.31 8.70
C GLU A 325 1.00 24.27 9.19
N LEU A 326 2.27 24.09 8.79
CA LEU A 326 3.35 25.01 9.13
C LEU A 326 3.19 26.38 8.45
N GLU A 327 2.80 26.41 7.17
CA GLU A 327 2.52 27.65 6.44
C GLU A 327 1.35 28.43 7.06
N ASP A 328 0.28 27.73 7.49
CA ASP A 328 -0.86 28.34 8.17
C ASP A 328 -0.46 28.93 9.53
N VAL A 329 0.44 28.27 10.26
CA VAL A 329 1.00 28.79 11.52
C VAL A 329 1.85 30.03 11.27
N GLU A 330 2.76 30.00 10.30
CA GLU A 330 3.61 31.15 9.94
C GLU A 330 2.76 32.37 9.53
N LEU A 331 1.73 32.15 8.70
CA LEU A 331 0.78 33.21 8.32
C LEU A 331 0.04 33.78 9.52
N SER A 332 -0.37 32.93 10.48
CA SER A 332 -1.05 33.38 11.69
C SER A 332 -0.14 34.20 12.63
N GLU A 333 1.14 33.82 12.74
CA GLU A 333 2.14 34.55 13.54
C GLU A 333 2.47 35.91 12.89
N GLU A 334 2.58 35.96 11.56
CA GLU A 334 2.76 37.23 10.83
C GLU A 334 1.55 38.17 11.00
N ASP A 335 0.33 37.64 10.91
CA ASP A 335 -0.90 38.43 11.12
C ASP A 335 -0.99 38.98 12.54
N GLU A 336 -0.63 38.18 13.56
CA GLU A 336 -0.55 38.65 14.96
C GLU A 336 0.53 39.72 15.15
N GLU A 337 1.71 39.57 14.54
CA GLU A 337 2.78 40.58 14.63
C GLU A 337 2.35 41.91 13.95
N VAL A 338 1.64 41.83 12.82
CA VAL A 338 1.10 43.00 12.13
C VAL A 338 0.05 43.72 12.98
N ASP A 339 -0.87 43.01 13.65
CA ASP A 339 -1.86 43.62 14.54
C ASP A 339 -1.20 44.27 15.77
N LEU A 340 -0.23 43.61 16.39
CA LEU A 340 0.54 44.16 17.51
C LEU A 340 1.28 45.45 17.11
N ARG A 341 1.93 45.47 15.94
CA ARG A 341 2.58 46.68 15.39
C ARG A 341 1.56 47.80 15.11
N ALA A 342 0.39 47.47 14.58
CA ALA A 342 -0.67 48.44 14.33
C ALA A 342 -1.21 49.06 15.64
N GLN A 343 -1.39 48.25 16.69
CA GLN A 343 -1.77 48.70 18.02
C GLN A 343 -0.69 49.61 18.64
N GLU A 344 0.59 49.25 18.52
CA GLU A 344 1.70 50.04 19.06
C GLU A 344 1.82 51.42 18.38
N ILE A 345 1.66 51.47 17.05
CA ILE A 345 1.58 52.73 16.29
C ILE A 345 0.39 53.57 16.77
N GLY A 346 -0.78 52.96 16.99
CA GLY A 346 -1.96 53.62 17.53
C GLY A 346 -1.69 54.25 18.91
N VAL A 347 -1.04 53.53 19.81
CA VAL A 347 -0.66 54.02 21.15
C VAL A 347 0.34 55.18 21.05
N GLN A 348 1.35 55.10 20.17
CA GLN A 348 2.30 56.19 19.95
C GLN A 348 1.63 57.46 19.39
N GLN A 349 0.69 57.31 18.46
CA GLN A 349 -0.09 58.44 17.93
C GLN A 349 -0.95 59.09 19.01
N ILE A 350 -1.59 58.30 19.88
CA ILE A 350 -2.36 58.81 21.02
C ILE A 350 -1.45 59.58 21.98
N ARG A 351 -0.30 59.02 22.36
CA ARG A 351 0.69 59.70 23.22
C ARG A 351 1.16 61.03 22.65
N SER A 352 1.45 61.08 21.34
CA SER A 352 1.84 62.30 20.63
C SER A 352 0.74 63.37 20.66
N ARG A 353 -0.53 62.99 20.45
CA ARG A 353 -1.67 63.92 20.52
C ARG A 353 -1.87 64.50 21.93
N VAL A 354 -1.72 63.68 22.97
CA VAL A 354 -1.80 64.13 24.36
C VAL A 354 -0.67 65.09 24.71
N ALA A 355 0.57 64.77 24.31
CA ALA A 355 1.72 65.65 24.52
C ALA A 355 1.57 67.01 23.81
N ASN A 356 1.14 66.99 22.55
CA ASN A 356 0.90 68.22 21.78
C ASN A 356 -0.22 69.07 22.39
N ARG A 357 -1.27 68.44 22.93
CA ARG A 357 -2.34 69.14 23.65
C ARG A 357 -1.82 69.81 24.92
N ALA A 358 -1.03 69.10 25.72
CA ALA A 358 -0.43 69.65 26.94
C ALA A 358 0.50 70.84 26.65
N ILE A 359 1.31 70.76 25.59
CA ILE A 359 2.17 71.88 25.14
C ILE A 359 1.33 73.10 24.74
N ARG A 360 0.21 72.88 24.04
CA ARG A 360 -0.69 73.97 23.61
C ARG A 360 -1.37 74.63 24.80
N GLU A 361 -1.88 73.83 25.74
CA GLU A 361 -2.49 74.33 26.98
C GLU A 361 -1.46 75.09 27.85
N ALA A 362 -0.22 74.62 27.95
CA ALA A 362 0.85 75.32 28.65
C ALA A 362 1.16 76.69 28.04
N ARG A 363 1.23 76.79 26.70
CA ARG A 363 1.41 78.06 25.99
C ARG A 363 0.25 79.04 26.20
N GLU A 364 -1.00 78.54 26.23
CA GLU A 364 -2.15 79.40 26.53
C GLU A 364 -2.10 79.96 27.95
N VAL A 365 -1.70 79.14 28.93
CA VAL A 365 -1.50 79.58 30.32
C VAL A 365 -0.40 80.63 30.42
N GLU A 366 0.71 80.45 29.69
CA GLU A 366 1.81 81.41 29.66
C GLU A 366 1.39 82.76 29.05
N LEU A 367 0.69 82.75 27.91
CA LEU A 367 0.12 83.96 27.29
C LEU A 367 -0.90 84.67 28.19
N LEU A 368 -1.73 83.92 28.93
CA LEU A 368 -2.64 84.49 29.92
C LEU A 368 -1.88 85.17 31.06
N ARG A 369 -0.77 84.58 31.49
CA ARG A 369 0.10 85.12 32.55
C ARG A 369 0.79 86.42 32.11
N GLU A 370 1.29 86.47 30.87
CA GLU A 370 1.88 87.68 30.28
C GLU A 370 0.83 88.82 30.19
N ARG A 371 -0.37 88.54 29.66
CA ARG A 371 -1.46 89.53 29.59
C ARG A 371 -1.92 90.03 30.96
N LEU A 372 -1.90 89.17 31.98
CA LEU A 372 -2.20 89.55 33.36
C LEU A 372 -1.11 90.46 33.93
N GLN A 373 0.16 90.19 33.65
CA GLN A 373 1.28 91.06 34.06
C GLN A 373 1.22 92.43 33.38
N GLU A 374 0.93 92.49 32.07
CA GLU A 374 0.75 93.77 31.36
C GLU A 374 -0.39 94.60 31.96
N ARG A 375 -1.50 93.97 32.37
CA ARG A 375 -2.62 94.66 33.03
C ARG A 375 -2.32 95.11 34.47
N LEU A 376 -1.41 94.44 35.17
CA LEU A 376 -1.06 94.75 36.56
C LEU A 376 0.05 95.80 36.69
N TYR A 377 0.92 95.94 35.67
CA TYR A 377 2.09 96.83 35.70
C TYR A 377 2.10 97.93 34.62
N GLY A 378 1.09 97.97 33.75
CA GLY A 378 0.96 98.94 32.65
C GLY A 378 0.04 100.14 32.92
N GLY A 379 -0.04 100.63 34.16
CA GLY A 379 -0.85 101.80 34.56
C GLY A 379 -0.05 102.81 35.36
#